data_AF-A0A968J3P3-F1
#
_entry.id   AF-A0A968J3P3-F1
#
_cell.length_a   1.000
_cell.length_b   1.000
_cell.length_c   1.000
_cell.angle_alpha   90.00
_cell.angle_beta   90.00
_cell.angle_gamma   90.00
#
_symmetry.space_group_name_H-M   'P 1'
#
loop_
_entity.id
_entity.type
_entity.pdbx_description
1 polymer ?
#
loop_
_entity_poly.entity_id
_entity_poly.type
_entity_poly.pdbx_seq_one_letter_code
_entity_poly.pdbx_strand_id
1 'polypeptide(L)'
;MTSTPNIQDLFQSAQDDGTLSAASIQALNVPDLGLQIQAGLGMPVNAVTASEVVLVTMMPDDSGSIQSAGNAQAVRGGHNAILDALLSTKQQDNILVHNRYLNGEVLYPYCPLDQAVRMSPQNYNPNKGTPLYEQTVVILGTVLAKTQEFLDQGVPVRSVTLIITDGGDNSARTKARDVKTIVEDMLRSENHIIAAMGI
;
A
#
# COMPACT_ATOMS: atom_id res chain seq x y z
N MET A 1 -3.28 -6.18 26.39
CA MET A 1 -2.08 -6.49 25.59
C MET A 1 -2.53 -6.48 24.14
N THR A 2 -2.21 -5.45 23.37
CA THR A 2 -2.50 -5.38 21.93
C THR A 2 -1.45 -6.23 21.21
N SER A 3 -1.76 -7.49 20.93
CA SER A 3 -0.91 -8.33 20.10
C SER A 3 -0.98 -7.81 18.67
N THR A 4 0.13 -7.24 18.19
CA THR A 4 0.32 -7.00 16.76
C THR A 4 0.13 -8.33 16.04
N PRO A 5 -0.81 -8.45 15.09
CA PRO A 5 -1.05 -9.70 14.39
C PRO A 5 0.21 -10.12 13.63
N ASN A 6 0.55 -11.39 13.70
CA ASN A 6 1.68 -11.94 12.96
C ASN A 6 1.31 -11.98 11.47
N ILE A 7 2.11 -11.33 10.63
CA ILE A 7 1.88 -11.24 9.18
C ILE A 7 1.77 -12.62 8.54
N GLN A 8 2.53 -13.61 9.02
CA GLN A 8 2.44 -14.96 8.49
C GLN A 8 1.07 -15.59 8.75
N ASP A 9 0.47 -15.31 9.91
CA ASP A 9 -0.86 -15.80 10.27
C ASP A 9 -1.92 -15.13 9.39
N LEU A 10 -1.79 -13.81 9.14
CA LEU A 10 -2.68 -13.08 8.23
C LEU A 10 -2.63 -13.63 6.80
N PHE A 11 -1.43 -13.93 6.29
CA PHE A 11 -1.30 -14.51 4.96
C PHE A 11 -1.80 -15.96 4.88
N GLN A 12 -1.67 -16.72 5.97
CA GLN A 12 -2.26 -18.06 6.04
C GLN A 12 -3.80 -17.98 6.01
N SER A 13 -4.42 -17.10 6.81
CA SER A 13 -5.87 -16.86 6.76
C SER A 13 -6.34 -16.46 5.36
N ALA A 14 -5.65 -15.53 4.70
CA ALA A 14 -5.98 -15.11 3.35
C ALA A 14 -5.85 -16.25 2.32
N GLN A 15 -4.93 -17.19 2.52
CA GLN A 15 -4.83 -18.40 1.70
C GLN A 15 -6.00 -19.37 1.97
N ASP A 16 -6.33 -19.59 3.24
CA ASP A 16 -7.40 -20.49 3.67
C ASP A 16 -8.78 -20.00 3.19
N ASP A 17 -8.97 -18.68 3.14
CA ASP A 17 -10.17 -18.01 2.60
C ASP A 17 -10.20 -17.97 1.06
N GLY A 18 -9.15 -18.44 0.40
CA GLY A 18 -9.04 -18.48 -1.07
C GLY A 18 -8.72 -17.13 -1.72
N THR A 19 -8.41 -16.10 -0.93
CA THR A 19 -7.97 -14.78 -1.43
C THR A 19 -6.57 -14.86 -2.06
N LEU A 20 -5.66 -15.64 -1.47
CA LEU A 20 -4.31 -15.84 -1.99
C LEU A 20 -4.05 -17.27 -2.46
N SER A 21 -3.47 -17.39 -3.65
CA SER A 21 -2.94 -18.66 -4.15
C SER A 21 -1.59 -18.99 -3.51
N ALA A 22 -1.18 -20.26 -3.58
CA ALA A 22 0.15 -20.68 -3.16
C ALA A 22 1.28 -19.94 -3.89
N ALA A 23 1.05 -19.51 -5.14
CA ALA A 23 2.01 -18.74 -5.91
C ALA A 23 2.18 -17.31 -5.35
N SER A 24 1.10 -16.67 -4.92
CA SER A 24 1.18 -15.37 -4.24
C SER A 24 1.87 -15.46 -2.87
N ILE A 25 1.60 -16.51 -2.10
CA ILE A 25 2.32 -16.75 -0.84
C ILE A 25 3.82 -16.88 -1.09
N GLN A 26 4.22 -17.61 -2.15
CA GLN A 26 5.63 -17.72 -2.52
C GLN A 26 6.24 -16.38 -2.94
N ALA A 27 5.50 -15.54 -3.67
CA ALA A 27 5.93 -14.19 -4.06
C ALA A 27 6.07 -13.25 -2.84
N LEU A 28 5.25 -13.45 -1.81
CA LEU A 28 5.29 -12.69 -0.55
C LEU A 28 6.32 -13.24 0.46
N ASN A 29 6.87 -14.43 0.24
CA ASN A 29 7.85 -15.08 1.11
C ASN A 29 9.29 -14.71 0.73
N VAL A 30 9.59 -13.41 0.71
CA VAL A 30 10.96 -12.89 0.54
C VAL A 30 11.50 -12.47 1.91
N PRO A 31 12.76 -12.80 2.25
CA PRO A 31 13.38 -12.34 3.49
C PRO A 31 13.25 -10.82 3.66
N ASP A 32 13.00 -10.37 4.90
CA ASP A 32 12.82 -8.96 5.28
C ASP A 32 11.56 -8.24 4.77
N LEU A 33 10.70 -8.90 3.98
CA LEU A 33 9.39 -8.34 3.61
C LEU A 33 8.49 -8.10 4.83
N GLY A 34 8.49 -9.03 5.79
CA GLY A 34 7.64 -8.94 6.98
C GLY A 34 7.86 -7.65 7.77
N LEU A 35 9.10 -7.20 7.94
CA LEU A 35 9.38 -5.94 8.64
C LEU A 35 8.90 -4.71 7.86
N GLN A 36 9.03 -4.73 6.52
CA GLN A 36 8.57 -3.63 5.67
C GLN A 36 7.04 -3.53 5.63
N ILE A 37 6.36 -4.69 5.58
CA ILE A 37 4.90 -4.78 5.68
C ILE A 37 4.44 -4.29 7.06
N GLN A 38 5.10 -4.76 8.12
CA GLN A 38 4.77 -4.38 9.50
C GLN A 38 4.85 -2.87 9.73
N ALA A 39 5.84 -2.20 9.12
CA ALA A 39 6.00 -0.76 9.19
C ALA A 39 4.84 0.02 8.54
N GLY A 40 4.09 -0.60 7.62
CA GLY A 40 2.92 0.02 6.98
C GLY A 40 1.59 -0.19 7.72
N LEU A 41 1.48 -1.20 8.59
CA LEU A 41 0.19 -1.61 9.19
C LEU A 41 -0.45 -0.57 10.13
N GLY A 42 0.34 0.30 10.75
CA GLY A 42 -0.16 1.44 11.51
C GLY A 42 -1.06 1.06 12.70
N MET A 43 -2.21 1.72 12.81
CA MET A 43 -3.11 1.57 13.96
C MET A 43 -3.82 0.20 13.98
N PRO A 44 -4.04 -0.42 15.14
CA PRO A 44 -4.75 -1.70 15.22
C PRO A 44 -6.25 -1.53 14.90
N VAL A 45 -6.88 -2.59 14.37
CA VAL A 45 -8.30 -2.56 13.96
C VAL A 45 -9.24 -2.19 15.12
N ASN A 46 -8.95 -2.61 16.35
CA ASN A 46 -9.77 -2.32 17.52
C ASN A 46 -9.84 -0.82 17.89
N ALA A 47 -8.98 0.02 17.31
CA ALA A 47 -9.02 1.47 17.46
C ALA A 47 -9.94 2.16 16.42
N VAL A 48 -10.55 1.39 15.52
CA VAL A 48 -11.44 1.90 14.46
C VAL A 48 -12.89 1.59 14.81
N THR A 49 -13.69 2.63 15.05
CA THR A 49 -15.11 2.51 15.40
C THR A 49 -16.02 2.62 14.18
N ALA A 50 -15.65 1.98 13.06
CA ALA A 50 -16.40 2.05 11.80
C ALA A 50 -17.06 0.71 11.47
N SER A 51 -18.26 0.77 10.87
CA SER A 51 -18.99 -0.43 10.42
C SER A 51 -18.48 -1.00 9.09
N GLU A 52 -17.72 -0.20 8.35
CA GLU A 52 -16.96 -0.59 7.17
C GLU A 52 -15.73 0.32 7.07
N VAL A 53 -14.66 -0.18 6.44
CA VAL A 53 -13.42 0.60 6.26
C VAL A 53 -13.01 0.62 4.80
N VAL A 54 -12.55 1.78 4.33
CA VAL A 54 -11.89 1.92 3.03
C VAL A 54 -10.41 2.18 3.26
N LEU A 55 -9.56 1.29 2.78
CA LEU A 55 -8.11 1.44 2.80
C LEU A 55 -7.66 2.16 1.52
N VAL A 56 -7.00 3.30 1.64
CA VAL A 56 -6.40 4.01 0.51
C VAL A 56 -4.88 3.98 0.67
N THR A 57 -4.21 3.36 -0.29
CA THR A 57 -2.75 3.20 -0.28
C THR A 57 -2.14 3.87 -1.48
N MET A 58 -1.10 4.66 -1.27
CA MET A 58 -0.37 5.37 -2.32
C MET A 58 1.10 4.95 -2.31
N MET A 59 1.65 4.68 -3.51
CA MET A 59 3.08 4.46 -3.75
C MET A 59 3.65 5.45 -4.76
N PRO A 60 4.05 6.66 -4.33
CA PRO A 60 4.66 7.62 -5.21
C PRO A 60 6.13 7.29 -5.46
N ASP A 61 6.52 7.32 -6.74
CA ASP A 61 7.90 7.10 -7.18
C ASP A 61 8.83 8.20 -6.66
N ASP A 62 9.88 7.81 -5.93
CA ASP A 62 10.95 8.67 -5.42
C ASP A 62 12.30 8.40 -6.10
N SER A 63 12.27 7.93 -7.35
CA SER A 63 13.45 7.70 -8.18
C SER A 63 13.99 8.95 -8.87
N GLY A 64 15.26 8.91 -9.25
CA GLY A 64 15.95 10.03 -9.93
C GLY A 64 15.38 10.42 -11.29
N SER A 65 14.65 9.53 -11.98
CA SER A 65 14.00 9.86 -13.26
C SER A 65 12.85 10.84 -13.07
N ILE A 66 12.11 10.75 -11.95
CA ILE A 66 11.08 11.73 -11.58
C ILE A 66 11.68 13.13 -11.38
N GLN A 67 12.84 13.24 -10.71
CA GLN A 67 13.54 14.52 -10.59
C GLN A 67 14.03 15.03 -11.95
N SER A 68 14.65 14.16 -12.74
CA SER A 68 15.24 14.52 -14.03
C SER A 68 14.21 15.00 -15.05
N ALA A 69 12.98 14.46 -14.99
CA ALA A 69 11.84 14.89 -15.79
C ALA A 69 11.15 16.17 -15.27
N GLY A 70 11.56 16.70 -14.11
CA GLY A 70 10.93 17.87 -13.49
C GLY A 70 9.57 17.57 -12.82
N ASN A 71 9.26 16.29 -12.59
CA ASN A 71 7.95 15.82 -12.16
C ASN A 71 7.73 15.88 -10.64
N ALA A 72 8.76 16.21 -9.85
CA ALA A 72 8.69 16.21 -8.39
C ALA A 72 7.54 17.07 -7.81
N GLN A 73 7.26 18.25 -8.40
CA GLN A 73 6.16 19.11 -7.93
C GLN A 73 4.79 18.54 -8.29
N ALA A 74 4.66 17.91 -9.46
CA ALA A 74 3.41 17.27 -9.89
C ALA A 74 3.05 16.09 -8.98
N VAL A 75 4.03 15.25 -8.60
CA VAL A 75 3.81 14.15 -7.65
C VAL A 75 3.31 14.67 -6.30
N ARG A 76 4.01 15.65 -5.71
CA ARG A 76 3.59 16.25 -4.43
C ARG A 76 2.21 16.87 -4.51
N GLY A 77 1.95 17.61 -5.58
CA GLY A 77 0.66 18.27 -5.82
C GLY A 77 -0.48 17.25 -5.96
N GLY A 78 -0.28 16.19 -6.75
CA GLY A 78 -1.25 15.13 -6.97
C GLY A 78 -1.56 14.36 -5.68
N HIS A 79 -0.53 13.93 -4.94
CA HIS A 79 -0.73 13.28 -3.63
C HIS A 79 -1.56 14.16 -2.68
N ASN A 80 -1.17 15.42 -2.54
CA ASN A 80 -1.85 16.34 -1.64
C ASN A 80 -3.29 16.65 -2.08
N ALA A 81 -3.54 16.71 -3.39
CA ALA A 81 -4.88 16.87 -3.94
C ALA A 81 -5.78 15.65 -3.68
N ILE A 82 -5.22 14.44 -3.67
CA ILE A 82 -5.97 13.23 -3.27
C ILE A 82 -6.40 13.36 -1.81
N LEU A 83 -5.50 13.74 -0.90
CA LEU A 83 -5.87 13.95 0.50
C LEU A 83 -6.97 15.01 0.68
N ASP A 84 -6.86 16.14 -0.02
CA ASP A 84 -7.89 17.19 0.01
C ASP A 84 -9.23 16.68 -0.50
N ALA A 85 -9.23 15.93 -1.60
CA ALA A 85 -10.44 15.36 -2.18
C ALA A 85 -11.11 14.38 -1.19
N LEU A 86 -10.34 13.50 -0.56
CA LEU A 86 -10.86 12.54 0.41
C LEU A 86 -11.41 13.22 1.68
N LEU A 87 -10.74 14.27 2.17
CA LEU A 87 -11.18 15.06 3.34
C LEU A 87 -12.49 15.81 3.06
N SER A 88 -12.79 16.08 1.80
CA SER A 88 -14.06 16.72 1.42
C SER A 88 -15.25 15.75 1.39
N THR A 89 -15.01 14.44 1.53
CA THR A 89 -16.06 13.42 1.44
C THR A 89 -16.78 13.22 2.77
N LYS A 90 -18.05 12.80 2.70
CA LYS A 90 -18.84 12.43 3.89
C LYS A 90 -18.38 11.12 4.56
N GLN A 91 -17.58 10.32 3.86
CA GLN A 91 -17.12 9.02 4.33
C GLN A 91 -15.70 9.08 4.92
N GLN A 92 -15.11 10.27 5.07
CA GLN A 92 -13.72 10.45 5.53
C GLN A 92 -13.38 9.70 6.82
N ASP A 93 -14.34 9.58 7.75
CA ASP A 93 -14.15 8.91 9.05
C ASP A 93 -13.96 7.39 8.92
N ASN A 94 -14.35 6.80 7.79
CA ASN A 94 -14.20 5.39 7.48
C ASN A 94 -12.95 5.10 6.63
N ILE A 95 -12.16 6.13 6.30
CA ILE A 95 -10.99 6.01 5.43
C ILE A 95 -9.73 5.93 6.27
N LEU A 96 -8.95 4.87 6.05
CA LEU A 96 -7.57 4.81 6.51
C LEU A 96 -6.63 4.97 5.32
N VAL A 97 -5.64 5.84 5.48
CA VAL A 97 -4.66 6.13 4.44
C VAL A 97 -3.28 5.63 4.80
N HIS A 98 -2.57 5.13 3.80
CA HIS A 98 -1.16 4.76 3.90
C HIS A 98 -0.39 5.37 2.72
N ASN A 99 0.79 5.93 2.99
CA ASN A 99 1.72 6.35 1.95
C ASN A 99 3.12 5.82 2.24
N ARG A 100 3.66 5.11 1.25
CA ARG A 100 5.03 4.60 1.24
C ARG A 100 5.64 4.97 -0.10
N TYR A 101 6.80 5.62 -0.10
CA TYR A 101 7.52 5.91 -1.34
C TYR A 101 8.02 4.63 -1.99
N LEU A 102 8.22 4.66 -3.31
CA LEU A 102 8.65 3.49 -4.07
C LEU A 102 9.91 2.85 -3.49
N ASN A 103 10.90 3.62 -3.03
CA ASN A 103 12.13 3.05 -2.43
C ASN A 103 11.98 2.64 -0.96
N GLY A 104 10.77 2.61 -0.44
CA GLY A 104 10.42 1.92 0.79
C GLY A 104 10.34 2.77 2.06
N GLU A 105 10.53 4.07 1.93
CA GLU A 105 10.33 5.00 3.04
C GLU A 105 8.83 5.21 3.29
N VAL A 106 8.36 4.90 4.50
CA VAL A 106 6.97 5.09 4.91
C VAL A 106 6.80 6.53 5.39
N LEU A 107 6.06 7.34 4.63
CA LEU A 107 5.74 8.71 5.03
C LEU A 107 4.77 8.70 6.21
N TYR A 108 3.75 7.84 6.13
CA TYR A 108 2.86 7.51 7.24
C TYR A 108 2.28 6.10 7.04
N PRO A 109 2.18 5.29 8.12
CA PRO A 109 1.51 4.00 8.07
C PRO A 109 -0.01 4.19 7.97
N TYR A 110 -0.80 3.11 7.92
CA TYR A 110 -2.26 3.21 7.97
C TYR A 110 -2.73 4.01 9.19
N CYS A 111 -3.34 5.16 8.93
CA CYS A 111 -3.85 6.09 9.92
C CYS A 111 -5.13 6.77 9.43
N PRO A 112 -5.91 7.40 10.33
CA PRO A 112 -7.05 8.22 9.93
C PRO A 112 -6.61 9.36 9.02
N LEU A 113 -7.49 9.76 8.11
CA LEU A 113 -7.17 10.71 7.05
C LEU A 113 -6.69 12.09 7.58
N ASP A 114 -7.18 12.53 8.73
CA ASP A 114 -6.78 13.79 9.37
C ASP A 114 -5.37 13.76 10.00
N GLN A 115 -4.77 12.57 10.13
CA GLN A 115 -3.40 12.36 10.61
C GLN A 115 -2.39 12.19 9.46
N ALA A 116 -2.86 12.17 8.22
CA ALA A 116 -2.01 12.00 7.05
C ALA A 116 -1.01 13.16 6.89
N VAL A 117 0.25 12.83 6.63
CA VAL A 117 1.30 13.83 6.42
C VAL A 117 1.30 14.27 4.96
N ARG A 118 1.17 15.58 4.72
CA ARG A 118 1.27 16.14 3.36
C ARG A 118 2.69 16.03 2.82
N MET A 119 2.81 15.81 1.52
CA MET A 119 4.11 15.87 0.86
C MET A 119 4.60 17.30 0.73
N SER A 120 5.91 17.46 0.94
CA SER A 120 6.64 18.72 0.91
C SER A 120 8.05 18.48 0.35
N PRO A 121 8.79 19.53 -0.03
CA PRO A 121 10.20 19.38 -0.41
C PRO A 121 11.08 18.75 0.69
N GLN A 122 10.66 18.78 1.96
CA GLN A 122 11.43 18.26 3.10
C GLN A 122 11.31 16.75 3.26
N ASN A 123 10.15 16.17 2.89
CA ASN A 123 9.88 14.74 3.04
C ASN A 123 9.81 13.98 1.71
N TYR A 124 9.92 14.67 0.58
CA TYR A 124 9.94 14.05 -0.75
C TYR A 124 11.05 14.62 -1.63
N ASN A 125 12.08 13.81 -1.82
CA ASN A 125 13.23 14.09 -2.67
C ASN A 125 13.50 12.90 -3.61
N PRO A 126 12.99 12.95 -4.86
CA PRO A 126 13.02 11.80 -5.75
C PRO A 126 14.39 11.65 -6.43
N ASN A 127 15.35 11.04 -5.74
CA ASN A 127 16.72 10.89 -6.22
C ASN A 127 17.29 9.46 -6.06
N LYS A 128 16.40 8.47 -5.88
CA LYS A 128 16.77 7.08 -5.59
C LYS A 128 16.66 6.18 -6.85
N GLY A 129 16.74 4.87 -6.66
CA GLY A 129 16.53 3.88 -7.73
C GLY A 129 15.04 3.64 -8.02
N THR A 130 14.71 2.66 -8.84
CA THR A 130 13.31 2.31 -9.16
C THR A 130 13.04 0.81 -8.97
N PRO A 131 13.12 0.25 -7.74
CA PRO A 131 12.84 -1.18 -7.48
C PRO A 131 11.33 -1.47 -7.53
N LEU A 132 10.70 -1.18 -8.67
CA LEU A 132 9.25 -1.11 -8.85
C LEU A 132 8.58 -2.44 -8.52
N TYR A 133 9.03 -3.56 -9.09
CA TYR A 133 8.39 -4.85 -8.84
C TYR A 133 8.55 -5.34 -7.40
N GLU A 134 9.74 -5.20 -6.81
CA GLU A 134 9.98 -5.56 -5.42
C GLU A 134 9.08 -4.77 -4.48
N GLN A 135 8.99 -3.46 -4.68
CA GLN A 135 8.25 -2.57 -3.79
C GLN A 135 6.75 -2.62 -4.04
N THR A 136 6.33 -2.99 -5.26
CA THR A 136 4.93 -3.34 -5.53
C THR A 136 4.51 -4.58 -4.75
N VAL A 137 5.34 -5.63 -4.68
CA VAL A 137 5.03 -6.81 -3.85
C VAL A 137 4.91 -6.42 -2.36
N VAL A 138 5.82 -5.58 -1.85
CA VAL A 138 5.75 -5.08 -0.46
C VAL A 138 4.41 -4.38 -0.20
N ILE A 139 4.03 -3.44 -1.06
CA ILE A 139 2.86 -2.61 -0.80
C ILE A 139 1.55 -3.39 -0.97
N LEU A 140 1.48 -4.30 -1.95
CA LEU A 140 0.32 -5.19 -2.09
C LEU A 140 0.21 -6.16 -0.91
N GLY A 141 1.33 -6.71 -0.44
CA GLY A 141 1.38 -7.51 0.78
C GLY A 141 0.90 -6.73 2.02
N THR A 142 1.24 -5.44 2.11
CA THR A 142 0.78 -4.55 3.18
C THR A 142 -0.74 -4.33 3.13
N VAL A 143 -1.29 -4.13 1.92
CA VAL A 143 -2.74 -3.99 1.71
C VAL A 143 -3.46 -5.27 2.07
N LEU A 144 -2.96 -6.43 1.64
CA LEU A 144 -3.53 -7.75 1.95
C LEU A 144 -3.52 -8.03 3.45
N ALA A 145 -2.38 -7.83 4.11
CA ALA A 145 -2.27 -8.01 5.55
C ALA A 145 -3.24 -7.10 6.30
N LYS A 146 -3.33 -5.82 5.92
CA LYS A 146 -4.26 -4.89 6.57
C LYS A 146 -5.71 -5.26 6.33
N THR A 147 -6.04 -5.69 5.12
CA THR A 147 -7.38 -6.16 4.75
C THR A 147 -7.77 -7.36 5.61
N GLN A 148 -6.90 -8.37 5.69
CA GLN A 148 -7.18 -9.56 6.49
C GLN A 148 -7.35 -9.21 7.98
N GLU A 149 -6.55 -8.27 8.51
CA GLU A 149 -6.69 -7.82 9.91
C GLU A 149 -8.13 -7.35 10.22
N PHE A 150 -8.78 -6.64 9.29
CA PHE A 150 -10.18 -6.21 9.43
C PHE A 150 -11.18 -7.36 9.24
N LEU A 151 -10.95 -8.21 8.22
CA LEU A 151 -11.83 -9.34 7.93
C LEU A 151 -11.87 -10.35 9.08
N ASP A 152 -10.73 -10.66 9.70
CA ASP A 152 -10.62 -11.56 10.86
C ASP A 152 -11.43 -11.04 12.07
N GLN A 153 -11.69 -9.73 12.12
CA GLN A 153 -12.49 -9.09 13.16
C GLN A 153 -13.95 -8.84 12.74
N GLY A 154 -14.35 -9.37 11.57
CA GLY A 154 -15.70 -9.25 11.04
C GLY A 154 -16.04 -7.85 10.52
N VAL A 155 -15.05 -7.01 10.24
CA VAL A 155 -15.25 -5.66 9.69
C VAL A 155 -15.11 -5.70 8.17
N PRO A 156 -16.16 -5.38 7.41
CA PRO A 156 -16.06 -5.27 5.95
C PRO A 156 -15.04 -4.21 5.53
N VAL A 157 -14.18 -4.57 4.59
CA VAL A 157 -13.10 -3.70 4.11
C VAL A 157 -13.02 -3.71 2.58
N ARG A 158 -12.76 -2.54 2.00
CA ARG A 158 -12.42 -2.37 0.59
C ARG A 158 -11.10 -1.62 0.49
N SER A 159 -10.32 -1.86 -0.56
CA SER A 159 -9.06 -1.14 -0.75
C SER A 159 -8.96 -0.47 -2.12
N VAL A 160 -8.23 0.64 -2.14
CA VAL A 160 -7.79 1.35 -3.34
C VAL A 160 -6.29 1.55 -3.23
N THR A 161 -5.53 0.96 -4.14
CA THR A 161 -4.07 1.08 -4.22
C THR A 161 -3.69 1.86 -5.46
N LEU A 162 -2.95 2.94 -5.30
CA LEU A 162 -2.45 3.79 -6.37
C LEU A 162 -0.92 3.73 -6.43
N ILE A 163 -0.38 3.20 -7.52
CA ILE A 163 1.04 3.16 -7.82
C ILE A 163 1.33 4.27 -8.83
N ILE A 164 2.24 5.20 -8.50
CA ILE A 164 2.53 6.38 -9.33
C ILE A 164 4.00 6.32 -9.73
N THR A 165 4.30 6.10 -11.01
CA THR A 165 5.67 5.91 -11.50
C THR A 165 5.77 6.21 -12.99
N ASP A 166 6.96 6.51 -13.49
CA ASP A 166 7.23 6.60 -14.93
C ASP A 166 7.45 5.22 -15.60
N GLY A 167 7.41 4.14 -14.81
CA GLY A 167 7.46 2.75 -15.28
C GLY A 167 8.86 2.16 -15.38
N GLY A 168 9.91 2.88 -14.94
CA GLY A 168 11.24 2.30 -14.78
C GLY A 168 11.25 1.14 -13.78
N ASP A 169 12.09 0.12 -14.00
CA ASP A 169 12.34 -0.92 -13.00
C ASP A 169 13.84 -1.27 -12.93
N ASN A 170 14.35 -1.40 -11.71
CA ASN A 170 15.68 -1.93 -11.41
C ASN A 170 15.65 -3.02 -10.32
N SER A 171 14.49 -3.68 -10.15
CA SER A 171 14.31 -4.76 -9.18
C SER A 171 15.29 -5.91 -9.45
N ALA A 172 15.96 -6.38 -8.41
CA ALA A 172 16.97 -7.42 -8.53
C ALA A 172 16.32 -8.81 -8.70
N ARG A 173 15.37 -9.14 -7.83
CA ARG A 173 14.83 -10.50 -7.66
C ARG A 173 13.43 -10.64 -8.25
N THR A 174 12.55 -9.71 -7.89
CA THR A 174 11.14 -9.75 -8.29
C THR A 174 10.96 -9.35 -9.74
N LYS A 175 10.01 -9.99 -10.42
CA LYS A 175 9.66 -9.73 -11.81
C LYS A 175 8.18 -9.34 -11.91
N ALA A 176 7.82 -8.73 -13.04
CA ALA A 176 6.44 -8.36 -13.35
C ALA A 176 5.44 -9.53 -13.20
N ARG A 177 5.86 -10.77 -13.48
CA ARG A 177 5.01 -11.95 -13.31
C ARG A 177 4.61 -12.21 -11.85
N ASP A 178 5.50 -11.91 -10.90
CA ASP A 178 5.25 -12.16 -9.48
C ASP A 178 4.23 -11.13 -8.96
N VAL A 179 4.37 -9.86 -9.38
CA VAL A 179 3.37 -8.81 -9.15
C VAL A 179 2.02 -9.20 -9.77
N LYS A 180 2.03 -9.66 -11.03
CA LYS A 180 0.82 -10.07 -11.74
C LYS A 180 0.06 -11.15 -10.98
N THR A 181 0.74 -12.18 -10.46
CA THR A 181 0.10 -13.25 -9.70
C THR A 181 -0.66 -12.72 -8.49
N ILE A 182 -0.06 -11.80 -7.73
CA ILE A 182 -0.71 -11.18 -6.55
C ILE A 182 -1.90 -10.32 -6.98
N VAL A 183 -1.76 -9.50 -8.02
CA VAL A 183 -2.85 -8.66 -8.53
C VAL A 183 -4.03 -9.52 -9.02
N GLU A 184 -3.79 -10.61 -9.74
CA GLU A 184 -4.84 -11.51 -10.22
C GLU A 184 -5.57 -12.24 -9.09
N ASP A 185 -4.88 -12.54 -7.99
CA ASP A 185 -5.49 -13.06 -6.76
C ASP A 185 -6.36 -11.99 -6.09
N MET A 186 -5.81 -10.78 -5.89
CA MET A 186 -6.54 -9.65 -5.28
C MET A 186 -7.78 -9.23 -6.08
N LEU A 187 -7.74 -9.27 -7.41
CA LEU A 187 -8.90 -8.88 -8.22
C LEU A 187 -10.02 -9.93 -8.15
N ARG A 188 -9.72 -11.19 -7.81
CA ARG A 188 -10.73 -12.24 -7.65
C ARG A 188 -11.58 -12.09 -6.39
N SER A 189 -11.10 -11.40 -5.37
CA SER A 189 -11.85 -11.14 -4.13
C SER A 189 -12.81 -9.94 -4.24
N GLU A 190 -12.83 -9.24 -5.38
CA GLU A 190 -13.76 -8.13 -5.72
C GLU A 190 -13.81 -6.95 -4.73
N ASN A 191 -12.92 -6.90 -3.75
CA ASN A 191 -12.80 -5.85 -2.73
C ASN A 191 -11.60 -4.91 -2.95
N HIS A 192 -10.80 -5.15 -3.99
CA HIS A 192 -9.56 -4.42 -4.28
C HIS A 192 -9.63 -3.68 -5.62
N ILE A 193 -9.31 -2.38 -5.59
CA ILE A 193 -8.99 -1.58 -6.78
C ILE A 193 -7.49 -1.34 -6.77
N ILE A 194 -6.81 -1.67 -7.87
CA ILE A 194 -5.38 -1.44 -8.04
C ILE A 194 -5.19 -0.63 -9.32
N ALA A 195 -4.66 0.58 -9.18
CA ALA A 195 -4.42 1.52 -10.27
C ALA A 195 -2.92 1.83 -10.37
N ALA A 196 -2.39 1.77 -11.59
CA ALA A 196 -1.06 2.28 -11.91
C ALA A 196 -1.21 3.55 -12.76
N MET A 197 -0.53 4.61 -12.36
CA MET A 197 -0.57 5.92 -13.02
C MET A 197 0.82 6.30 -13.51
N GLY A 198 0.93 6.50 -14.83
CA GLY A 198 2.11 7.03 -15.49
C GLY A 198 2.27 8.53 -15.26
N ILE A 199 3.51 8.99 -15.10
CA ILE A 199 3.89 10.40 -14.93
C ILE A 199 5.11 10.76 -15.79
#